data_AF-V6Z227-F1
#
_entry.id   AF-V6Z227-F1
#
_cell.length_a   1.000
_cell.length_b   1.000
_cell.length_c   1.000
_cell.angle_alpha   90.00
_cell.angle_beta   90.00
_cell.angle_gamma   90.00
#
_symmetry.space_group_name_H-M   'P 1'
#
loop_
_entity.id
_entity.type
_entity.pdbx_description
1 polymer ?
#
loop_
_entity_poly.entity_id
_entity_poly.type
_entity_poly.pdbx_seq_one_letter_code
_entity_poly.pdbx_strand_id
1 'polypeptide(L)'
;MSTFDRIHLVVLDSVGIGAAPDANNFVNAGVPDGASDTLGHISKTVGLNVPNMAKMGLGNIPRETPLKTVPAEENPTGYATKLEEVSLGKDTMTGHWEIMGLNITEPFDTFWNGFPEEILTKIEEFSGRKVIREANKPYSGTAVIDD
;
A
#
# COMPACT_ATOMS: atom_id res chain seq x y z
N MET A 1 3.74 -32.61 -15.02
CA MET A 1 2.43 -32.20 -14.46
C MET A 1 2.69 -31.04 -13.52
N SER A 2 1.79 -30.06 -13.50
CA SER A 2 1.80 -28.99 -12.49
C SER A 2 1.53 -29.59 -11.11
N THR A 3 2.17 -29.06 -10.06
CA THR A 3 1.93 -29.50 -8.67
C THR A 3 0.51 -29.17 -8.21
N PHE A 4 -0.04 -28.04 -8.68
CA PHE A 4 -1.42 -27.60 -8.41
C PHE A 4 -2.15 -27.33 -9.72
N ASP A 5 -3.41 -27.73 -9.82
CA ASP A 5 -4.23 -27.50 -11.03
C ASP A 5 -4.63 -26.03 -11.21
N ARG A 6 -4.76 -25.30 -10.10
CA ARG A 6 -5.10 -23.86 -10.07
C ARG A 6 -4.38 -23.17 -8.92
N ILE A 7 -4.11 -21.89 -9.09
CA ILE A 7 -3.60 -21.00 -8.04
C ILE A 7 -4.55 -19.81 -7.94
N HIS A 8 -4.93 -19.46 -6.71
CA HIS A 8 -5.79 -18.32 -6.42
C HIS A 8 -4.99 -17.32 -5.58
N LEU A 9 -4.57 -16.22 -6.20
CA LEU A 9 -3.93 -15.11 -5.52
C LEU A 9 -5.00 -14.11 -5.08
N VAL A 10 -4.97 -13.73 -3.80
CA VAL A 10 -5.85 -12.71 -3.23
C VAL A 10 -4.98 -11.63 -2.60
N VAL A 11 -5.14 -10.39 -3.07
CA VAL A 11 -4.48 -9.22 -2.50
C VAL A 11 -5.45 -8.54 -1.54
N LEU A 12 -5.05 -8.41 -0.27
CA LEU A 12 -5.73 -7.56 0.70
C LEU A 12 -5.05 -6.19 0.66
N ASP A 13 -5.60 -5.29 -0.15
CA ASP A 13 -4.96 -4.01 -0.47
C ASP A 13 -4.66 -3.20 0.80
N SER A 14 -3.44 -2.65 0.87
CA SER A 14 -2.88 -1.88 1.99
C SER A 14 -2.67 -2.60 3.35
N VAL A 15 -2.92 -3.91 3.45
CA VAL A 15 -2.78 -4.68 4.71
C VAL A 15 -1.30 -4.99 5.03
N GLY A 16 -0.56 -3.94 5.41
CA GLY A 16 0.85 -4.01 5.79
C GLY A 16 1.11 -4.70 7.14
N ILE A 17 2.29 -5.31 7.27
CA ILE A 17 2.74 -6.00 8.48
C ILE A 17 4.06 -5.40 8.97
N GLY A 18 4.05 -4.11 9.29
CA GLY A 18 5.21 -3.36 9.80
C GLY A 18 6.02 -2.65 8.71
N ALA A 19 6.81 -1.67 9.13
CA ALA A 19 7.70 -0.90 8.26
C ALA A 19 8.76 -1.80 7.60
N ALA A 20 9.02 -1.54 6.32
CA ALA A 20 10.12 -2.14 5.56
C ALA A 20 11.48 -1.57 6.03
N PRO A 21 12.61 -2.25 5.75
CA PRO A 21 13.94 -1.76 6.10
C PRO A 21 14.27 -0.37 5.53
N ASP A 22 13.72 -0.04 4.36
CA ASP A 22 13.93 1.21 3.65
C ASP A 22 12.79 2.23 3.84
N ALA A 23 11.85 1.97 4.76
CA ALA A 23 10.63 2.77 4.92
C ALA A 23 10.88 4.27 5.15
N ASN A 24 12.04 4.65 5.69
CA ASN A 24 12.39 6.07 5.86
C ASN A 24 12.69 6.82 4.56
N ASN A 25 12.83 6.11 3.43
CA ASN A 25 12.89 6.72 2.09
C ASN A 25 11.51 7.23 1.64
N PHE A 26 10.43 6.73 2.26
CA PHE A 26 9.06 7.13 1.99
C PHE A 26 8.54 8.03 3.12
N VAL A 27 7.63 8.94 2.76
CA VAL A 27 7.05 9.88 3.72
C VAL A 27 5.54 9.94 3.60
N ASN A 28 4.90 10.32 4.71
CA ASN A 28 3.49 10.70 4.81
C ASN A 28 3.41 12.07 5.49
N ALA A 29 2.90 13.08 4.77
CA ALA A 29 2.85 14.47 5.25
C ALA A 29 4.20 15.00 5.80
N GLY A 30 5.30 14.58 5.19
CA GLY A 30 6.66 14.94 5.61
C GLY A 30 7.25 14.10 6.75
N VAL A 31 6.49 13.16 7.30
CA VAL A 31 6.95 12.21 8.33
C VAL A 31 7.43 10.92 7.66
N PRO A 32 8.67 10.45 7.89
CA PRO A 32 9.15 9.17 7.37
C PRO A 32 8.35 7.96 7.85
N ASP A 33 8.24 6.92 7.01
CA ASP A 33 7.38 5.76 7.29
C ASP A 33 8.00 4.69 8.21
N GLY A 34 9.20 4.91 8.77
CA GLY A 34 9.90 3.92 9.60
C GLY A 34 9.18 3.49 10.88
N ALA A 35 8.13 4.20 11.30
CA ALA A 35 7.26 3.84 12.42
C ALA A 35 5.92 3.23 11.99
N SER A 36 5.69 3.02 10.69
CA SER A 36 4.43 2.47 10.18
C SER A 36 4.26 0.99 10.56
N ASP A 37 3.04 0.60 10.93
CA ASP A 37 2.69 -0.79 11.22
C ASP A 37 1.17 -0.99 11.18
N THR A 38 0.62 -1.25 9.99
CA THR A 38 -0.85 -1.33 9.81
C THR A 38 -1.49 -2.38 10.72
N LEU A 39 -1.13 -3.66 10.58
CA LEU A 39 -1.72 -4.72 11.40
C LEU A 39 -1.41 -4.56 12.90
N GLY A 40 -0.17 -4.20 13.26
CA GLY A 40 0.20 -4.07 14.67
C GLY A 40 -0.47 -2.89 15.36
N HIS A 41 -0.57 -1.72 14.71
CA HIS A 41 -1.28 -0.57 15.27
C HIS A 41 -2.79 -0.81 15.38
N ILE A 42 -3.43 -1.46 14.40
CA ILE A 42 -4.85 -1.84 14.50
C ILE A 42 -5.05 -2.80 15.68
N SER A 43 -4.28 -3.88 15.73
CA SER A 43 -4.37 -4.87 16.81
C SER A 43 -4.14 -4.26 18.20
N LYS A 44 -3.24 -3.27 18.31
CA LYS A 44 -2.94 -2.58 19.57
C LYS A 44 -4.03 -1.64 20.02
N THR A 45 -4.62 -0.87 19.09
CA THR A 45 -5.50 0.28 19.40
C THR A 45 -6.97 -0.10 19.48
N VAL A 46 -7.49 -0.83 18.49
CA VAL A 46 -8.92 -1.16 18.38
C VAL A 46 -9.19 -2.67 18.54
N GLY A 47 -8.13 -3.48 18.54
CA GLY A 47 -8.23 -4.93 18.55
C GLY A 47 -8.50 -5.50 17.17
N LEU A 48 -8.06 -6.74 16.95
CA LEU A 48 -8.18 -7.42 15.67
C LEU A 48 -8.48 -8.90 15.92
N ASN A 49 -9.70 -9.34 15.58
CA ASN A 49 -10.13 -10.73 15.69
C ASN A 49 -10.25 -11.35 14.29
N VAL A 50 -9.24 -12.11 13.88
CA VAL A 50 -9.15 -12.72 12.54
C VAL A 50 -8.83 -14.22 12.65
N PRO A 51 -9.71 -15.02 13.26
CA PRO A 51 -9.38 -16.38 13.72
C PRO A 51 -9.00 -17.32 12.58
N ASN A 52 -9.59 -17.13 11.39
CA ASN A 52 -9.25 -17.94 10.21
C ASN A 52 -7.83 -17.64 9.70
N MET A 53 -7.42 -16.37 9.64
CA MET A 53 -6.05 -16.01 9.25
C MET A 53 -5.04 -16.38 10.33
N ALA A 54 -5.41 -16.25 11.61
CA ALA A 54 -4.60 -16.75 12.72
C ALA A 54 -4.34 -18.26 12.58
N LYS A 55 -5.40 -19.05 12.28
CA LYS A 55 -5.28 -20.50 12.06
C LYS A 55 -4.41 -20.88 10.86
N MET A 56 -4.39 -20.04 9.82
CA MET A 56 -3.48 -20.20 8.68
C MET A 56 -2.02 -19.80 9.00
N GLY A 57 -1.77 -19.10 10.11
CA GLY A 57 -0.44 -18.73 10.58
C GLY A 57 -0.13 -17.24 10.58
N LEU A 58 -1.11 -16.33 10.49
CA LEU A 58 -0.86 -14.87 10.53
C LEU A 58 -0.04 -14.44 11.77
N GLY A 59 -0.35 -15.00 12.95
CA GLY A 59 0.39 -14.72 14.18
C GLY A 59 1.80 -15.34 14.23
N ASN A 60 2.14 -16.21 13.26
CA ASN A 60 3.45 -16.87 13.17
C ASN A 60 4.42 -16.11 12.25
N ILE A 61 3.96 -15.09 11.53
CA ILE A 61 4.84 -14.30 10.65
C ILE A 61 5.92 -13.61 11.51
N PRO A 62 7.22 -13.67 11.14
CA PRO A 62 8.29 -13.09 11.93
C PRO A 62 8.16 -11.57 12.13
N ARG A 63 8.19 -11.14 13.39
CA ARG A 63 8.13 -9.74 13.82
C ARG A 63 8.96 -9.54 15.09
N GLU A 64 9.45 -8.32 15.30
CA GLU A 64 10.13 -7.95 16.55
C GLU A 64 9.16 -7.96 17.74
N THR A 65 7.95 -7.45 17.52
CA THR A 65 6.86 -7.44 18.51
C THR A 65 5.65 -8.19 17.94
N PRO A 66 5.06 -9.15 18.66
CA PRO A 66 3.92 -9.91 18.18
C PRO A 66 2.67 -9.02 18.04
N LEU A 67 1.74 -9.42 17.16
CA LEU A 67 0.43 -8.79 17.06
C LEU A 67 -0.35 -9.03 18.36
N LYS A 68 -0.75 -7.94 19.05
CA LYS A 68 -1.32 -7.98 20.41
C LYS A 68 -2.51 -8.94 20.57
N THR A 69 -3.37 -9.03 19.55
CA THR A 69 -4.64 -9.78 19.58
C THR A 69 -4.68 -10.95 18.60
N VAL A 70 -3.56 -11.26 17.94
CA VAL A 70 -3.46 -12.37 16.98
C VAL A 70 -2.33 -13.28 17.46
N PRO A 71 -2.64 -14.28 18.32
CA PRO A 71 -1.63 -15.15 18.89
C PRO A 71 -1.00 -16.05 17.81
N ALA A 72 0.20 -16.54 18.11
CA ALA A 72 0.82 -17.61 17.33
C ALA A 72 -0.03 -18.89 17.41
N GLU A 73 -0.05 -19.65 16.32
CA GLU A 73 -0.76 -20.91 16.17
C GLU A 73 0.25 -22.07 16.15
N GLU A 74 0.13 -22.97 17.12
CA GLU A 74 1.02 -24.13 17.27
C GLU A 74 0.87 -25.14 16.13
N ASN A 75 -0.35 -25.30 15.60
CA ASN A 75 -0.69 -26.24 14.54
C ASN A 75 -1.32 -25.50 13.34
N PRO A 76 -0.53 -24.73 12.56
CA PRO A 76 -1.05 -23.91 11.48
C PRO A 76 -1.51 -24.78 10.31
N THR A 77 -2.58 -24.35 9.63
CA THR A 77 -3.11 -25.05 8.45
C THR A 77 -2.48 -24.59 7.14
N GLY A 78 -1.51 -23.66 7.21
CA GLY A 78 -0.86 -23.06 6.05
C GLY A 78 0.58 -22.64 6.35
N TYR A 79 1.23 -22.08 5.33
CA TYR A 79 2.56 -21.49 5.42
C TYR A 79 2.44 -19.97 5.42
N ALA A 80 3.19 -19.30 6.29
CA ALA A 80 3.13 -17.86 6.45
C ALA A 80 4.53 -17.26 6.54
N THR A 81 4.72 -16.12 5.86
CA THR A 81 5.91 -15.27 5.94
C THR A 81 5.49 -13.84 5.61
N LYS A 82 6.42 -12.88 5.73
CA LYS A 82 6.31 -11.56 5.13
C LYS A 82 7.20 -11.47 3.90
N LEU A 83 6.87 -10.56 3.00
CA LEU A 83 7.62 -10.22 1.79
C LEU A 83 8.07 -8.76 1.89
N GLU A 84 9.18 -8.44 1.25
CA GLU A 84 9.76 -7.10 1.17
C GLU A 84 9.64 -6.61 -0.27
N GLU A 85 9.15 -5.38 -0.45
CA GLU A 85 9.06 -4.71 -1.75
C GLU A 85 10.45 -4.19 -2.15
N VAL A 86 10.82 -4.38 -3.42
CA VAL A 86 12.13 -4.03 -3.99
C VAL A 86 12.05 -2.77 -4.84
N SER A 87 10.90 -2.53 -5.46
CA SER A 87 10.62 -1.36 -6.28
C SER A 87 10.71 -0.07 -5.47
N LEU A 88 10.95 1.04 -6.17
CA LEU A 88 11.13 2.36 -5.54
C LEU A 88 9.81 3.12 -5.31
N GLY A 89 8.67 2.49 -5.60
CA GLY A 89 7.33 3.04 -5.40
C GLY A 89 6.58 2.30 -4.29
N LYS A 90 5.61 2.99 -3.66
CA LYS A 90 4.68 2.41 -2.67
C LYS A 90 3.21 2.55 -3.10
N ASP A 91 2.98 2.75 -4.40
CA ASP A 91 1.65 2.88 -4.99
C ASP A 91 1.06 1.51 -5.38
N THR A 92 -0.26 1.46 -5.56
CA THR A 92 -0.98 0.23 -5.89
C THR A 92 -0.48 -0.44 -7.17
N MET A 93 -0.10 0.32 -8.21
CA MET A 93 0.35 -0.27 -9.47
C MET A 93 1.71 -0.93 -9.31
N THR A 94 2.66 -0.22 -8.71
CA THR A 94 4.01 -0.71 -8.43
C THR A 94 3.98 -2.05 -7.68
N GLY A 95 3.26 -2.12 -6.55
CA GLY A 95 3.18 -3.35 -5.76
C GLY A 95 2.54 -4.52 -6.53
N HIS A 96 1.47 -4.28 -7.29
CA HIS A 96 0.83 -5.34 -8.08
C HIS A 96 1.74 -5.83 -9.23
N TRP A 97 2.49 -4.93 -9.87
CA TRP A 97 3.44 -5.28 -10.91
C TRP A 97 4.60 -6.10 -10.36
N GLU A 98 5.09 -5.76 -9.16
CA GLU A 98 6.15 -6.50 -8.51
C GLU A 98 5.72 -7.88 -8.03
N ILE A 99 4.50 -8.00 -7.48
CA ILE A 99 3.92 -9.32 -7.15
C ILE A 99 3.88 -10.22 -8.39
N MET A 100 3.71 -9.65 -9.58
CA MET A 100 3.71 -10.34 -10.87
C MET A 100 5.11 -10.45 -11.54
N GLY A 101 6.18 -10.00 -10.88
CA GLY A 101 7.56 -10.24 -11.28
C GLY A 101 8.29 -9.09 -11.96
N LEU A 102 7.76 -7.86 -11.94
CA LEU A 102 8.47 -6.67 -12.44
C LEU A 102 9.26 -5.98 -11.32
N ASN A 103 10.33 -5.26 -11.68
CA ASN A 103 11.06 -4.40 -10.75
C ASN A 103 10.96 -2.95 -11.23
N ILE A 104 10.30 -2.10 -10.44
CA ILE A 104 9.96 -0.73 -10.85
C ILE A 104 10.97 0.22 -10.22
N THR A 105 11.95 0.64 -11.01
CA THR A 105 13.03 1.54 -10.58
C THR A 105 12.73 3.02 -10.82
N GLU A 106 11.59 3.32 -11.44
CA GLU A 106 11.09 4.68 -11.65
C GLU A 106 9.67 4.75 -11.06
N PRO A 107 9.50 5.31 -9.84
CA PRO A 107 8.21 5.33 -9.18
C PRO A 107 7.22 6.26 -9.90
N PHE A 108 5.94 5.96 -9.81
CA PHE A 108 4.90 6.86 -10.30
C PHE A 108 4.80 8.13 -9.44
N ASP A 109 4.68 9.28 -10.10
CA ASP A 109 4.47 10.56 -9.41
C ASP A 109 3.05 10.66 -8.83
N THR A 110 2.96 11.17 -7.59
CA THR A 110 1.69 11.53 -6.95
C THR A 110 1.65 13.02 -6.63
N PHE A 111 0.48 13.64 -6.77
CA PHE A 111 0.32 15.09 -6.77
C PHE A 111 -0.58 15.59 -5.62
N TRP A 112 -0.12 15.44 -4.38
CA TRP A 112 -0.88 15.84 -3.17
C TRP A 112 -1.21 17.35 -3.10
N ASN A 113 -0.47 18.18 -3.84
CA ASN A 113 -0.69 19.63 -3.96
C ASN A 113 -1.11 20.04 -5.38
N GLY A 114 -1.64 19.10 -6.18
CA GLY A 114 -2.01 19.34 -7.58
C GLY A 114 -0.86 19.15 -8.57
N PHE A 115 -1.21 19.11 -9.85
CA PHE A 115 -0.23 19.00 -10.93
C PHE A 115 0.65 20.25 -11.01
N PRO A 116 1.93 20.11 -11.43
CA PRO A 116 2.81 21.23 -11.70
C PRO A 116 2.26 22.17 -12.78
N GLU A 117 2.57 23.46 -12.66
CA GLU A 117 2.13 24.49 -13.62
C GLU A 117 2.57 24.17 -15.06
N GLU A 118 3.71 23.49 -15.24
CA GLU A 118 4.17 23.04 -16.56
C GLU A 118 3.18 22.10 -17.24
N ILE A 119 2.60 21.14 -16.48
CA ILE A 119 1.60 20.20 -17.01
C ILE A 119 0.33 20.97 -17.37
N LEU A 120 -0.13 21.84 -16.47
CA LEU A 120 -1.35 22.62 -16.69
C LEU A 120 -1.20 23.50 -17.94
N THR A 121 -0.08 24.21 -18.07
CA THR A 121 0.19 25.10 -19.20
C THR A 121 0.18 24.35 -20.52
N LYS A 122 0.82 23.17 -20.60
CA LYS A 122 0.81 22.33 -21.81
C LYS A 122 -0.62 21.89 -22.19
N ILE A 123 -1.46 21.56 -21.20
CA ILE A 123 -2.86 21.21 -21.42
C ILE A 123 -3.67 22.43 -21.89
N GLU A 124 -3.47 23.60 -21.27
CA GLU A 124 -4.16 24.84 -21.65
C GLU A 124 -3.81 25.28 -23.08
N GLU A 125 -2.53 25.25 -23.44
CA GLU A 125 -2.04 25.59 -24.78
C GLU A 125 -2.58 24.65 -25.85
N PHE A 126 -2.59 23.34 -25.58
CA PHE A 126 -3.12 22.35 -26.50
C PHE A 126 -4.64 22.46 -26.67
N SER A 127 -5.37 22.63 -25.57
CA SER A 127 -6.84 22.59 -25.57
C SER A 127 -7.50 23.93 -25.95
N GLY A 128 -6.77 25.04 -25.84
CA GLY A 128 -7.31 26.39 -25.98
C GLY A 128 -8.23 26.81 -24.83
N ARG A 129 -8.18 26.11 -23.68
CA ARG A 129 -9.04 26.36 -22.50
C ARG A 129 -8.19 26.52 -21.26
N LYS A 130 -8.55 27.48 -20.40
CA LYS A 130 -7.93 27.63 -19.07
C LYS A 130 -8.36 26.50 -18.13
N VAL A 131 -7.45 26.10 -17.24
CA VAL A 131 -7.73 25.14 -16.16
C VAL A 131 -8.06 25.91 -14.89
N ILE A 132 -9.12 25.50 -14.18
CA ILE A 132 -9.52 26.05 -12.88
C ILE A 132 -8.50 25.62 -11.83
N ARG A 133 -7.71 26.55 -11.29
CA ARG A 133 -6.58 26.24 -10.40
C ARG A 133 -7.03 25.82 -9.01
N GLU A 134 -8.16 26.33 -8.57
CA GLU A 134 -8.80 26.00 -7.30
C GLU A 134 -9.17 24.51 -7.20
N ALA A 135 -9.41 23.87 -8.35
CA ALA A 135 -9.72 22.45 -8.49
C ALA A 135 -8.46 21.56 -8.70
N ASN A 136 -7.28 22.14 -8.95
CA ASN A 136 -6.04 21.38 -9.15
C ASN A 136 -5.44 20.91 -7.81
N LYS A 137 -6.04 19.87 -7.23
CA LYS A 137 -5.61 19.24 -5.98
C LYS A 137 -6.32 17.88 -5.82
N PRO A 138 -5.90 17.02 -4.88
CA PRO A 138 -6.70 15.86 -4.51
C PRO A 138 -8.13 16.29 -4.13
N TYR A 139 -9.11 15.72 -4.83
CA TYR A 139 -10.51 16.10 -4.69
C TYR A 139 -11.40 14.86 -4.84
N SER A 140 -12.52 14.85 -4.12
CA SER A 140 -13.64 13.96 -4.47
C SER A 140 -14.16 14.33 -5.86
N GLY A 141 -14.20 13.34 -6.77
CA GLY A 141 -14.70 13.55 -8.13
C GLY A 141 -16.17 13.97 -8.19
N THR A 142 -16.98 13.66 -7.17
CA THR A 142 -18.37 14.14 -7.06
C THR A 142 -18.39 15.61 -6.64
N ALA A 143 -17.63 15.98 -5.60
CA ALA A 143 -17.70 17.33 -5.04
C ALA A 143 -17.13 18.40 -5.99
N VAL A 144 -16.07 18.09 -6.74
CA VAL A 144 -15.47 19.05 -7.69
C VAL A 144 -16.38 19.43 -8.87
N ILE A 145 -17.45 18.66 -9.10
CA ILE A 145 -18.48 18.99 -10.09
C ILE A 145 -19.54 19.91 -9.48
N ASP A 146 -19.83 19.75 -8.19
CA ASP A 146 -20.84 20.53 -7.49
C ASP A 146 -20.35 21.95 -7.13
N ASP A 147 -19.04 22.10 -6.84
CA ASP A 147 -18.39 23.37 -6.48
C ASP A 147 -18.11 24.30 -7.68
#